data_AF-A0AAV8YCX6-F1
#
_entry.id   AF-A0AAV8YCX6-F1
#
_cell.length_a   1.000
_cell.length_b   1.000
_cell.length_c   1.000
_cell.angle_alpha   90.00
_cell.angle_beta   90.00
_cell.angle_gamma   90.00
#
_symmetry.space_group_name_H-M   'P 1'
#
loop_
_entity.id
_entity.type
_entity.pdbx_description
1 polymer ?
#
loop_
_entity_poly.entity_id
_entity_poly.type
_entity_poly.pdbx_seq_one_letter_code
_entity_poly.pdbx_strand_id
1 'polypeptide(L)'
;MVERMNRTINRYLSKVVSDHQRDWDQFFHLLLLAYRSSIHETTGQTPASIVMGLRLYNRGTTWLERDYVSTLRQRMDDIHERVRSNIKGVSDRMKETYDINANDGKYQSGNQVWLYNPQRRCGLSPKLQSSWEGPYEVVTRINDVVYRIQKLPRGKPRVVHFNRLAPFAGSNDEQAEARVRHVSPPDSDLSFEEFMLLHSNGQKARYGVTREEPRDLFQAPADFCLAYCVAADLRISRGIALTFKTAFGQLEELRRQRPEIG
;
A
#
# COMPACT_ATOMS: atom_id res chain seq x y z
N MET A 1 -18.42 6.94 -1.47
CA MET A 1 -19.02 6.00 -0.49
C MET A 1 -19.13 4.59 -1.05
N VAL A 2 -19.64 4.42 -2.28
CA VAL A 2 -19.74 3.12 -2.98
C VAL A 2 -18.41 2.36 -3.03
N GLU A 3 -17.29 3.03 -3.33
CA GLU A 3 -15.97 2.38 -3.36
C GLU A 3 -15.52 1.82 -2.00
N ARG A 4 -15.86 2.49 -0.88
CA ARG A 4 -15.55 1.96 0.46
C ARG A 4 -16.39 0.73 0.77
N MET A 5 -17.67 0.74 0.40
CA MET A 5 -18.55 -0.43 0.52
C MET A 5 -18.01 -1.60 -0.30
N ASN A 6 -17.67 -1.37 -1.58
CA ASN A 6 -17.12 -2.40 -2.46
C ASN A 6 -15.81 -2.96 -1.90
N ARG A 7 -14.93 -2.10 -1.36
CA ARG A 7 -13.68 -2.54 -0.71
C ARG A 7 -13.96 -3.45 0.50
N THR A 8 -14.96 -3.12 1.31
CA THR A 8 -15.35 -3.92 2.47
C THR A 8 -15.94 -5.27 2.03
N ILE A 9 -16.87 -5.26 1.07
CA ILE A 9 -17.47 -6.48 0.51
C ILE A 9 -16.39 -7.39 -0.07
N ASN A 10 -15.49 -6.86 -0.91
CA ASN A 10 -14.42 -7.63 -1.52
C ASN A 10 -13.48 -8.25 -0.47
N ARG A 11 -13.18 -7.52 0.62
CA ARG A 11 -12.34 -8.02 1.72
C ARG A 11 -13.00 -9.16 2.49
N TYR A 12 -14.32 -9.14 2.62
CA TYR A 12 -15.03 -10.25 3.27
C TYR A 12 -15.20 -11.44 2.31
N LEU A 13 -15.55 -11.19 1.05
CA LEU A 13 -15.63 -12.22 0.02
C LEU A 13 -14.31 -12.99 -0.11
N SER A 14 -13.17 -12.28 -0.13
CA SER A 14 -11.85 -12.92 -0.23
C SER A 14 -11.51 -13.88 0.92
N LYS A 15 -12.29 -13.89 2.02
CA LYS A 15 -12.09 -14.78 3.17
C LYS A 15 -13.01 -15.99 3.18
N VAL A 16 -14.14 -15.93 2.47
CA VAL A 16 -15.20 -16.95 2.51
C VAL A 16 -15.32 -17.72 1.20
N VAL A 17 -14.87 -17.13 0.10
CA VAL A 17 -14.91 -17.71 -1.23
C VAL A 17 -13.85 -18.80 -1.38
N SER A 18 -14.23 -19.92 -2.01
CA SER A 18 -13.32 -21.02 -2.32
C SER A 18 -12.19 -20.62 -3.28
N ASP A 19 -11.12 -21.42 -3.34
CA ASP A 19 -9.96 -21.16 -4.21
C ASP A 19 -10.33 -20.98 -5.70
N HIS A 20 -11.43 -21.60 -6.14
CA HIS A 20 -11.92 -21.54 -7.52
C HIS A 20 -12.82 -20.33 -7.79
N GLN A 21 -13.21 -19.58 -6.76
CA GLN A 21 -13.95 -18.31 -6.83
C GLN A 21 -15.32 -18.35 -7.52
N ARG A 22 -15.97 -19.52 -7.57
CA ARG A 22 -17.26 -19.71 -8.26
C ARG A 22 -18.49 -19.69 -7.35
N ASP A 23 -18.28 -19.58 -6.05
CA ASP A 23 -19.27 -19.71 -4.99
C ASP A 23 -19.54 -18.39 -4.24
N TRP A 24 -19.01 -17.28 -4.75
CA TRP A 24 -19.13 -15.96 -4.10
C TRP A 24 -20.56 -15.46 -3.97
N ASP A 25 -21.42 -15.83 -4.91
CA ASP A 25 -22.84 -15.51 -4.95
C ASP A 25 -23.61 -16.15 -3.78
N GLN A 26 -23.18 -17.36 -3.38
CA GLN A 26 -23.75 -18.08 -2.24
C GLN A 26 -23.49 -17.36 -0.91
N PHE A 27 -22.44 -16.55 -0.79
CA PHE A 27 -22.15 -15.81 0.45
C PHE A 27 -22.66 -14.38 0.43
N PHE A 28 -23.08 -13.87 -0.72
CA PHE A 28 -23.41 -12.47 -0.91
C PHE A 28 -24.56 -12.00 0.00
N HIS A 29 -25.60 -12.82 0.16
CA HIS A 29 -26.75 -12.51 1.01
C HIS A 29 -26.38 -12.43 2.50
N LEU A 30 -25.53 -13.35 2.99
CA LEU A 30 -25.02 -13.33 4.36
C LEU A 30 -24.13 -12.10 4.62
N LEU A 31 -23.28 -11.75 3.66
CA LEU A 31 -22.43 -10.56 3.75
C LEU A 31 -23.24 -9.26 3.76
N LEU A 32 -24.27 -9.16 2.92
CA LEU A 32 -25.16 -8.02 2.93
C LEU A 32 -25.95 -7.91 4.24
N LEU A 33 -26.37 -9.04 4.82
CA LEU A 33 -27.01 -9.06 6.13
C LEU A 33 -26.05 -8.53 7.20
N ALA A 34 -24.84 -9.09 7.26
CA ALA A 34 -23.80 -8.66 8.19
C ALA A 34 -23.45 -7.17 8.03
N TYR A 35 -23.36 -6.68 6.79
CA TYR A 35 -23.09 -5.28 6.51
C TYR A 35 -24.22 -4.36 6.99
N ARG A 36 -25.49 -4.76 6.82
CA ARG A 36 -26.67 -4.00 7.27
C ARG A 36 -26.89 -4.07 8.77
N SER A 37 -26.40 -5.12 9.44
CA SER A 37 -26.53 -5.30 10.89
C SER A 37 -25.31 -4.82 11.69
N SER A 38 -24.19 -4.53 11.04
CA SER A 38 -22.98 -4.03 11.71
C SER A 38 -23.02 -2.52 11.90
N ILE A 39 -22.47 -2.04 13.01
CA ILE A 39 -22.35 -0.61 13.29
C ILE A 39 -21.23 -0.03 12.41
N HIS A 40 -21.50 1.08 11.73
CA HIS A 40 -20.49 1.77 10.91
C HIS A 40 -19.93 2.97 11.66
N GLU A 41 -18.61 3.06 11.78
CA GLU A 41 -17.88 4.09 12.52
C GLU A 41 -18.36 5.53 12.21
N THR A 42 -18.53 5.87 10.93
CA THR A 42 -18.96 7.21 10.50
C THR A 42 -20.37 7.56 10.97
N THR A 43 -21.26 6.59 11.12
CA THR A 43 -22.66 6.83 11.51
C THR A 43 -22.94 6.48 12.97
N GLY A 44 -22.09 5.67 13.61
CA GLY A 44 -22.32 5.13 14.95
C GLY A 44 -23.54 4.20 15.05
N GLN A 45 -24.17 3.85 13.92
CA GLN A 45 -25.40 3.06 13.84
C GLN A 45 -25.29 2.00 12.75
N THR A 46 -26.24 1.07 12.71
CA THR A 46 -26.34 0.06 11.65
C THR A 46 -27.15 0.60 10.49
N PRO A 47 -26.83 0.25 9.22
CA PRO A 47 -27.64 0.68 8.08
C PRO A 47 -29.12 0.28 8.19
N ALA A 48 -29.43 -0.90 8.73
CA ALA A 48 -30.80 -1.34 8.97
C ALA A 48 -31.52 -0.46 10.01
N SER A 49 -30.80 0.00 11.04
CA SER A 49 -31.37 0.91 12.04
C SER A 49 -31.65 2.29 11.45
N ILE A 50 -30.79 2.78 10.56
CA ILE A 50 -30.94 4.11 9.93
C ILE A 50 -32.13 4.11 8.96
N VAL A 51 -32.27 3.06 8.15
CA VAL A 51 -33.30 2.98 7.10
C VAL A 51 -34.63 2.49 7.63
N MET A 52 -34.63 1.49 8.51
CA MET A 52 -35.83 0.78 8.94
C MET A 52 -36.15 0.98 10.43
N GLY A 53 -35.29 1.65 11.22
CA GLY A 53 -35.50 1.78 12.67
C GLY A 53 -35.34 0.45 13.42
N LEU A 54 -34.83 -0.58 12.73
CA LEU A 54 -34.76 -1.96 13.21
C LEU A 54 -33.34 -2.34 13.61
N ARG A 55 -33.22 -3.07 14.73
CA ARG A 55 -32.01 -3.79 15.11
C ARG A 55 -32.17 -5.26 14.77
N LEU A 56 -31.51 -5.69 13.69
CA LEU A 56 -31.64 -7.04 13.12
C LEU A 56 -31.23 -8.20 14.06
N TYR A 57 -30.56 -7.93 15.19
CA TYR A 57 -30.10 -8.95 16.15
C TYR A 57 -30.79 -8.91 17.53
N ASN A 58 -31.79 -8.06 17.73
CA ASN A 58 -32.55 -8.07 18.99
C ASN A 58 -33.71 -9.08 18.91
N ARG A 59 -33.48 -10.30 19.42
CA ARG A 59 -34.49 -11.38 19.56
C ARG A 59 -35.55 -11.13 20.65
N GLY A 60 -35.97 -9.89 20.89
CA GLY A 60 -36.81 -9.59 22.07
C GLY A 60 -37.75 -8.39 22.00
N THR A 61 -37.92 -7.73 20.86
CA THR A 61 -38.92 -6.65 20.75
C THR A 61 -40.28 -7.23 20.40
N THR A 62 -41.12 -7.42 21.43
CA THR A 62 -42.54 -7.76 21.29
C THR A 62 -43.25 -6.58 20.62
N TRP A 63 -43.60 -6.71 19.33
CA TRP A 63 -44.28 -5.69 18.55
C TRP A 63 -45.79 -5.69 18.83
N LEU A 64 -46.18 -5.44 20.08
CA LEU A 64 -47.58 -5.28 20.47
C LEU A 64 -47.74 -3.97 21.25
N GLU A 65 -47.41 -2.86 20.61
CA GLU A 65 -47.61 -1.53 21.15
C GLU A 65 -48.72 -0.85 20.33
N ARG A 66 -49.80 -0.38 20.98
CA ARG A 66 -50.94 0.28 20.29
C ARG A 66 -50.49 1.51 19.48
N ASP A 67 -49.36 2.10 19.85
CA ASP A 67 -48.77 3.30 19.27
C ASP A 67 -47.44 3.03 18.53
N TYR A 68 -47.28 1.84 17.95
CA TYR A 68 -46.04 1.45 17.26
C TYR A 68 -45.52 2.49 16.25
N VAL A 69 -46.41 3.13 15.49
CA VAL A 69 -46.04 4.09 14.44
C VAL A 69 -45.44 5.37 15.03
N SER A 70 -46.00 5.91 16.11
CA SER A 70 -45.47 7.13 16.74
C SER A 70 -44.15 6.83 17.46
N THR A 71 -44.06 5.71 18.18
CA THR A 71 -42.81 5.25 18.81
C THR A 71 -41.71 5.04 17.78
N LEU A 72 -42.03 4.43 16.63
CA LEU A 72 -41.06 4.21 15.55
C LEU A 72 -40.57 5.52 14.94
N ARG A 73 -41.47 6.48 14.70
CA ARG A 73 -41.10 7.82 14.20
C ARG A 73 -40.15 8.54 15.14
N GLN A 74 -40.50 8.63 16.43
CA GLN A 74 -39.66 9.26 17.44
C GLN A 74 -38.28 8.60 17.51
N ARG A 75 -38.24 7.26 17.52
CA ARG A 75 -36.98 6.52 17.48
C ARG A 75 -36.16 6.83 16.23
N MET A 76 -36.78 6.90 15.05
CA MET A 76 -36.07 7.23 13.81
C MET A 76 -35.49 8.65 13.86
N ASP A 77 -36.25 9.62 14.36
CA ASP A 77 -35.79 11.00 14.53
C ASP A 77 -34.57 11.06 15.44
N ASP A 78 -34.61 10.36 16.59
CA ASP A 78 -33.49 10.25 17.52
C ASP A 78 -32.25 9.60 16.87
N ILE A 79 -32.46 8.53 16.08
CA ILE A 79 -31.37 7.86 15.35
C ILE A 79 -30.74 8.82 14.34
N HIS A 80 -31.55 9.54 13.58
CA HIS A 80 -31.09 10.46 12.54
C HIS A 80 -30.37 11.66 13.14
N GLU A 81 -30.83 12.19 14.28
CA GLU A 81 -30.14 13.26 15.00
C GLU A 81 -28.74 12.82 15.46
N ARG A 82 -28.65 11.64 16.08
CA ARG A 82 -27.37 11.05 16.50
C ARG A 82 -26.43 10.82 15.33
N VAL A 83 -26.95 10.31 14.21
CA VAL A 83 -26.17 10.09 12.99
C VAL A 83 -25.65 11.41 12.44
N ARG A 84 -26.48 12.46 12.37
CA ARG A 84 -26.07 13.80 11.91
C ARG A 84 -24.95 14.37 12.79
N SER A 85 -25.09 14.28 14.11
CA SER A 85 -24.06 14.71 15.06
C SER A 85 -22.75 13.93 14.88
N ASN A 86 -22.82 12.60 14.71
CA ASN A 86 -21.63 11.77 14.57
C ASN A 86 -20.92 12.01 13.23
N ILE A 87 -21.68 12.13 12.14
CA ILE A 87 -21.12 12.47 10.81
C ILE A 87 -20.39 13.80 10.88
N LYS A 88 -20.98 14.81 11.53
CA LYS A 88 -20.34 16.12 11.71
C LYS A 88 -19.01 15.98 12.47
N GLY A 89 -19.01 15.35 13.64
CA GLY A 89 -17.80 15.17 14.44
C GLY A 89 -16.71 14.36 13.73
N VAL A 90 -17.08 13.31 12.99
CA VAL A 90 -16.13 12.52 12.18
C VAL A 90 -15.59 13.36 11.02
N SER A 91 -16.44 14.13 10.35
CA SER A 91 -16.04 15.03 9.26
C SER A 91 -15.06 16.10 9.74
N ASP A 92 -15.33 16.71 10.90
CA ASP A 92 -14.47 17.75 11.48
C ASP A 92 -13.08 17.18 11.83
N ARG A 93 -13.01 16.01 12.49
CA ARG A 93 -11.74 15.32 12.77
C ARG A 93 -10.98 14.95 11.49
N MET A 94 -11.71 14.49 10.46
CA MET A 94 -11.12 14.11 9.19
C MET A 94 -10.55 15.33 8.47
N LYS A 95 -11.22 16.49 8.59
CA LYS A 95 -10.75 17.77 8.08
C LYS A 95 -9.51 18.24 8.83
N GLU A 96 -9.53 18.27 10.17
CA GLU A 96 -8.35 18.65 10.97
C GLU A 96 -7.13 17.79 10.64
N THR A 97 -7.31 16.47 10.55
CA THR A 97 -6.23 15.55 10.18
C THR A 97 -5.73 15.80 8.77
N TYR A 98 -6.62 16.14 7.83
CA TYR A 98 -6.25 16.51 6.48
C TYR A 98 -5.47 17.82 6.46
N ASP A 99 -5.95 18.85 7.14
CA ASP A 99 -5.35 20.19 7.19
C ASP A 99 -3.95 20.14 7.82
N ILE A 100 -3.73 19.32 8.87
CA ILE A 100 -2.39 19.08 9.45
C ILE A 100 -1.42 18.47 8.45
N ASN A 101 -1.89 17.53 7.62
CA ASN A 101 -1.06 16.80 6.66
C ASN A 101 -0.98 17.50 5.28
N ALA A 102 -1.80 18.52 5.05
CA ALA A 102 -1.82 19.31 3.83
C ALA A 102 -0.61 20.25 3.85
N ASN A 103 0.55 19.69 3.50
CA ASN A 103 1.78 20.44 3.37
C ASN A 103 1.63 21.47 2.24
N ASP A 104 1.84 22.75 2.55
CA ASP A 104 1.47 23.90 1.70
C ASP A 104 2.47 24.17 0.56
N GLY A 105 3.40 23.24 0.32
CA GLY A 105 4.35 23.25 -0.79
C GLY A 105 3.65 22.93 -2.13
N LYS A 106 2.80 23.84 -2.60
CA LYS A 106 2.08 23.69 -3.87
C LYS A 106 2.98 24.05 -5.06
N TYR A 107 2.87 23.30 -6.15
CA TYR A 107 3.68 23.54 -7.36
C TYR A 107 3.26 24.84 -8.05
N GLN A 108 4.24 25.55 -8.60
CA GLN A 108 4.03 26.72 -9.46
C GLN A 108 4.23 26.36 -10.93
N SER A 109 3.71 27.19 -11.84
CA SER A 109 3.98 27.05 -13.27
C SER A 109 5.50 27.10 -13.51
N GLY A 110 6.00 26.25 -14.40
CA GLY A 110 7.43 26.08 -14.68
C GLY A 110 8.15 25.08 -13.76
N ASN A 111 7.52 24.59 -12.69
CA ASN A 111 8.12 23.54 -11.86
C ASN A 111 8.15 22.20 -12.60
N GLN A 112 9.26 21.48 -12.49
CA GLN A 112 9.37 20.11 -12.96
C GLN A 112 8.83 19.14 -11.90
N VAL A 113 8.06 18.16 -12.35
CA VAL A 113 7.39 17.16 -11.52
C VAL A 113 7.43 15.78 -12.18
N TRP A 114 7.48 14.73 -11.36
CA TRP A 114 7.20 13.36 -11.77
C TRP A 114 5.71 13.09 -11.75
N LEU A 115 5.21 12.28 -12.68
CA LEU A 115 3.83 11.82 -12.77
C LEU A 115 3.74 10.33 -12.38
N TYR A 116 2.91 10.02 -11.39
CA TYR A 116 2.54 8.64 -11.06
C TYR A 116 1.56 8.09 -12.10
N ASN A 117 2.01 7.16 -12.94
CA ASN A 117 1.24 6.46 -13.96
C ASN A 117 1.39 4.92 -13.83
N PRO A 118 0.53 4.25 -13.05
CA PRO A 118 0.63 2.80 -12.79
C PRO A 118 0.11 1.93 -13.96
N GLN A 119 0.19 2.42 -15.20
CA GLN A 119 -0.26 1.67 -16.37
C GLN A 119 0.65 0.45 -16.59
N ARG A 120 0.03 -0.73 -16.62
CA ARG A 120 0.71 -2.01 -16.91
C ARG A 120 1.08 -2.04 -18.39
N ARG A 121 2.36 -2.13 -18.72
CA ARG A 121 2.80 -2.37 -20.10
C ARG A 121 2.80 -3.87 -20.38
N CYS A 122 2.12 -4.30 -21.44
CA CYS A 122 2.11 -5.69 -21.88
C CYS A 122 3.55 -6.17 -22.13
N GLY A 123 3.87 -7.40 -21.70
CA GLY A 123 5.18 -8.03 -21.91
C GLY A 123 6.24 -7.76 -20.83
N LEU A 124 5.96 -6.90 -19.85
CA LEU A 124 6.87 -6.58 -18.75
C LEU A 124 6.22 -6.92 -17.40
N SER A 125 7.02 -7.36 -16.42
CA SER A 125 6.53 -7.66 -15.07
C SER A 125 6.08 -6.38 -14.36
N PRO A 126 4.79 -6.22 -13.99
CA PRO A 126 4.31 -5.02 -13.31
C PRO A 126 5.01 -4.71 -11.98
N LYS A 127 5.60 -5.73 -11.34
CA LYS A 127 6.33 -5.58 -10.06
C LYS A 127 7.69 -4.89 -10.23
N LEU A 128 8.30 -4.97 -11.41
CA LEU A 128 9.62 -4.40 -11.70
C LEU A 128 9.55 -3.08 -12.46
N GLN A 129 8.33 -2.56 -12.72
CA GLN A 129 8.14 -1.32 -13.45
C GLN A 129 8.10 -0.13 -12.49
N SER A 130 8.89 0.91 -12.78
CA SER A 130 8.67 2.21 -12.14
C SER A 130 7.31 2.75 -12.57
N SER A 131 6.46 3.04 -11.57
CA SER A 131 5.17 3.69 -11.79
C SER A 131 5.29 5.21 -11.93
N TRP A 132 6.49 5.77 -11.79
CA TRP A 132 6.74 7.21 -11.92
C TRP A 132 7.34 7.52 -13.29
N GLU A 133 6.77 8.51 -13.98
CA GLU A 133 7.14 8.95 -15.32
C GLU A 133 7.48 10.45 -15.31
N GLY A 134 8.55 10.89 -15.97
CA GLY A 134 8.94 12.30 -15.99
C GLY A 134 10.28 12.55 -16.69
N PRO A 135 10.79 13.79 -16.68
CA PRO A 135 10.19 14.99 -16.07
C PRO A 135 9.00 15.55 -16.87
N TYR A 136 8.01 16.09 -16.17
CA TYR A 136 6.92 16.92 -16.72
C TYR A 136 7.03 18.33 -16.16
N GLU A 137 6.67 19.34 -16.93
CA GLU A 137 6.56 20.72 -16.48
C GLU A 137 5.11 21.06 -16.13
N VAL A 138 4.92 21.78 -15.02
CA VAL A 138 3.62 22.33 -14.65
C VAL A 138 3.34 23.56 -15.52
N VAL A 139 2.32 23.49 -16.38
CA VAL A 139 1.94 24.61 -17.27
C VAL A 139 1.08 25.61 -16.50
N THR A 140 0.03 25.11 -15.87
CA THR A 140 -0.93 25.93 -15.11
C THR A 140 -1.48 25.14 -13.95
N ARG A 141 -1.56 25.78 -12.79
CA ARG A 141 -2.39 25.32 -11.68
C ARG A 141 -3.85 25.68 -11.98
N ILE A 142 -4.72 24.67 -12.06
CA ILE A 142 -6.16 24.90 -12.27
C ILE A 142 -6.79 25.18 -10.91
N ASN A 143 -6.62 24.25 -9.98
CA ASN A 143 -7.07 24.35 -8.59
C ASN A 143 -5.92 23.92 -7.66
N ASP A 144 -6.10 24.09 -6.34
CA ASP A 144 -5.15 23.63 -5.30
C ASP A 144 -4.74 22.16 -5.44
N VAL A 145 -5.66 21.35 -5.95
CA VAL A 145 -5.54 19.90 -6.03
C VAL A 145 -5.31 19.42 -7.47
N VAL A 146 -5.51 20.26 -8.48
CA VAL A 146 -5.51 19.84 -9.90
C VAL A 146 -4.58 20.72 -10.72
N TYR A 147 -3.64 20.07 -11.40
CA TYR A 147 -2.58 20.70 -12.17
C TYR A 147 -2.66 20.26 -13.63
N ARG A 148 -2.30 21.18 -14.53
CA ARG A 148 -2.06 20.87 -15.94
C ARG A 148 -0.56 20.74 -16.14
N ILE A 149 -0.13 19.57 -16.59
CA ILE A 149 1.28 19.23 -16.80
C ILE A 149 1.55 18.91 -18.27
N GLN A 150 2.79 19.10 -18.70
CA GLN A 150 3.21 18.90 -20.08
C GLN A 150 4.64 18.36 -20.13
N LYS A 151 4.86 17.31 -20.94
CA LYS A 151 6.17 16.64 -21.02
C LYS A 151 7.15 17.33 -21.97
N LEU A 152 6.62 17.82 -23.09
CA LEU A 152 7.37 18.40 -24.20
C LEU A 152 6.75 19.75 -24.53
N PRO A 153 7.52 20.78 -24.91
CA PRO A 153 6.98 22.13 -25.20
C PRO A 153 5.84 22.18 -26.23
N ARG A 154 5.74 21.19 -27.13
CA ARG A 154 4.64 21.03 -28.11
C ARG A 154 3.74 19.80 -27.87
N GLY A 155 3.92 19.11 -26.75
CA GLY A 155 3.16 17.92 -26.39
C GLY A 155 1.75 18.25 -25.88
N LYS A 156 0.84 17.25 -25.92
CA LYS A 156 -0.51 17.41 -25.38
C LYS A 156 -0.47 17.56 -23.86
N PRO A 157 -1.05 18.63 -23.28
CA PRO A 157 -1.11 18.79 -21.83
C PRO A 157 -2.05 17.75 -21.21
N ARG A 158 -1.74 17.33 -19.98
CA ARG A 158 -2.55 16.40 -19.17
C ARG A 158 -3.01 17.08 -17.89
N VAL A 159 -4.26 16.83 -17.51
CA VAL A 159 -4.82 17.31 -16.24
C VAL A 159 -4.72 16.19 -15.22
N VAL A 160 -4.05 16.45 -14.11
CA VAL A 160 -3.72 15.44 -13.09
C VAL A 160 -3.91 15.99 -11.68
N HIS A 161 -4.21 15.09 -10.76
CA HIS A 161 -4.38 15.39 -9.34
C HIS A 161 -3.02 15.52 -8.64
N PHE A 162 -2.90 16.43 -7.67
CA PHE A 162 -1.70 16.71 -6.88
C PHE A 162 -1.04 15.44 -6.31
N ASN A 163 -1.82 14.55 -5.69
CA ASN A 163 -1.35 13.25 -5.19
C ASN A 163 -0.68 12.32 -6.22
N ARG A 164 -0.81 12.60 -7.52
CA ARG A 164 -0.11 11.86 -8.59
C ARG A 164 1.16 12.56 -9.04
N LEU A 165 1.54 13.66 -8.40
CA LEU A 165 2.73 14.42 -8.68
C LEU A 165 3.75 14.23 -7.56
N ALA A 166 5.03 14.24 -7.92
CA ALA A 166 6.13 14.33 -6.97
C ALA A 166 7.14 15.38 -7.46
N PRO A 167 7.82 16.10 -6.56
CA PRO A 167 8.79 17.11 -6.96
C PRO A 167 9.94 16.48 -7.75
N PHE A 168 10.35 17.10 -8.84
CA PHE A 168 11.55 16.72 -9.57
C PHE A 168 12.76 17.46 -8.99
N ALA A 169 13.78 16.73 -8.54
CA ALA A 169 14.98 17.27 -7.91
C ALA A 169 16.23 17.22 -8.82
N GLY A 170 16.04 17.30 -10.14
CA GLY A 170 17.16 17.44 -11.08
C GLY A 170 17.39 18.91 -11.39
N SER A 171 18.59 19.43 -11.11
CA SER A 171 19.03 20.69 -11.70
C SER A 171 19.21 20.50 -13.22
N ASN A 172 19.01 21.55 -14.00
CA ASN A 172 19.37 21.61 -15.42
C ASN A 172 20.91 21.57 -15.66
N ASP A 173 21.69 21.06 -14.70
CA ASP A 173 23.09 20.79 -14.94
C ASP A 173 23.16 19.42 -15.60
N GLU A 174 23.59 19.38 -16.87
CA GLU A 174 23.97 18.15 -17.58
C GLU A 174 25.11 17.37 -16.89
N GLN A 175 25.53 17.78 -15.68
CA GLN A 175 26.52 17.15 -14.81
C GLN A 175 25.93 16.65 -13.49
N ALA A 176 24.62 16.81 -13.23
CA ALA A 176 23.94 16.25 -12.07
C ALA A 176 23.43 14.84 -12.36
N GLU A 177 24.32 13.93 -12.74
CA GLU A 177 24.13 12.54 -12.36
C GLU A 177 23.84 12.53 -10.85
N ALA A 178 22.80 11.82 -10.44
CA ALA A 178 22.36 11.75 -9.06
C ALA A 178 23.58 11.75 -8.13
N ARG A 179 23.74 12.79 -7.31
CA ARG A 179 24.80 12.83 -6.29
C ARG A 179 24.57 11.63 -5.38
N VAL A 180 25.17 10.49 -5.74
CA VAL A 180 25.37 9.36 -4.86
C VAL A 180 26.09 9.98 -3.68
N ARG A 181 25.45 9.92 -2.51
CA ARG A 181 26.09 10.38 -1.28
C ARG A 181 27.41 9.62 -1.18
N HIS A 182 28.53 10.33 -1.31
CA HIS A 182 29.82 9.77 -0.98
C HIS A 182 29.76 9.46 0.51
N VAL A 183 29.54 8.20 0.85
CA VAL A 183 29.59 7.73 2.23
C VAL A 183 31.08 7.54 2.53
N SER A 184 31.59 8.33 3.47
CA SER A 184 32.94 8.14 3.99
C SER A 184 33.07 6.71 4.53
N PRO A 185 34.16 5.99 4.22
CA PRO A 185 34.36 4.65 4.76
C PRO A 185 34.33 4.69 6.30
N PRO A 186 33.65 3.74 6.96
CA PRO A 186 33.85 3.52 8.39
C PRO A 186 35.28 3.00 8.62
N ASP A 187 35.88 3.41 9.74
CA ASP A 187 37.25 3.06 10.12
C ASP A 187 37.51 1.55 9.98
N SER A 188 38.61 1.21 9.32
CA SER A 188 38.95 -0.13 8.82
C SER A 188 39.25 -1.18 9.88
N ASP A 189 39.19 -0.83 11.17
CA ASP A 189 39.81 -1.62 12.23
C ASP A 189 38.79 -2.20 13.24
N LEU A 190 37.48 -2.03 13.00
CA LEU A 190 36.45 -2.57 13.89
C LEU A 190 36.21 -4.07 13.65
N SER A 191 36.32 -4.85 14.73
CA SER A 191 35.97 -6.27 14.72
C SER A 191 34.44 -6.46 14.58
N PHE A 192 34.03 -7.65 14.13
CA PHE A 192 32.61 -8.00 13.96
C PHE A 192 31.78 -7.84 15.24
N GLU A 193 32.34 -8.17 16.41
CA GLU A 193 31.67 -8.03 17.69
C GLU A 193 31.45 -6.56 18.09
N GLU A 194 32.44 -5.70 17.83
CA GLU A 194 32.32 -4.25 18.09
C GLU A 194 31.29 -3.59 17.17
N PHE A 195 31.25 -3.99 15.90
CA PHE A 195 30.26 -3.50 14.95
C PHE A 195 28.82 -3.84 15.40
N MET A 196 28.60 -5.08 15.83
CA MET A 196 27.30 -5.56 16.30
C MET A 196 26.86 -4.86 17.59
N LEU A 197 27.78 -4.60 18.52
CA LEU A 197 27.49 -3.85 19.74
C LEU A 197 27.06 -2.41 19.45
N LEU A 198 27.76 -1.72 18.53
CA LEU A 198 27.47 -0.33 18.17
C LEU A 198 26.10 -0.14 17.49
N HIS A 199 25.63 -1.12 16.74
CA HIS A 199 24.45 -0.99 15.87
C HIS A 199 23.23 -1.84 16.29
N SER A 200 23.35 -2.60 17.39
CA SER A 200 22.27 -3.44 17.92
C SER A 200 21.11 -2.66 18.54
N ASN A 201 21.33 -1.40 18.95
CA ASN A 201 20.28 -0.57 19.54
C ASN A 201 19.39 0.08 18.47
N GLY A 202 18.45 -0.72 17.96
CA GLY A 202 17.03 -0.33 17.83
C GLY A 202 16.62 0.79 16.86
N GLN A 203 17.53 1.42 16.11
CA GLN A 203 17.14 2.26 14.98
C GLN A 203 17.33 1.47 13.70
N LYS A 204 16.21 1.07 13.08
CA LYS A 204 16.11 0.41 11.77
C LYS A 204 17.30 0.84 10.90
N ALA A 205 18.25 -0.07 10.69
CA ALA A 205 19.40 0.14 9.84
C ALA A 205 18.91 0.69 8.49
N ARG A 206 19.04 2.00 8.32
CA ARG A 206 18.75 2.65 7.05
C ARG A 206 19.90 2.23 6.14
N TYR A 207 19.53 1.60 5.03
CA TYR A 207 20.36 1.27 3.86
C TYR A 207 21.69 2.06 3.82
N GLY A 208 22.80 1.34 3.98
CA GLY A 208 24.15 1.92 3.96
C GLY A 208 25.33 0.97 4.15
N VAL A 209 25.11 -0.36 4.26
CA VAL A 209 26.18 -1.34 4.58
C VAL A 209 26.40 -2.39 3.47
N THR A 210 25.83 -2.19 2.29
CA THR A 210 25.98 -3.11 1.15
C THR A 210 26.71 -2.41 0.01
N ARG A 211 27.88 -2.93 -0.37
CA ARG A 211 28.66 -2.49 -1.53
C ARG A 211 28.28 -3.39 -2.71
N GLU A 212 27.60 -2.83 -3.71
CA GLU A 212 27.32 -3.53 -4.95
C GLU A 212 28.54 -3.42 -5.88
N GLU A 213 29.18 -4.54 -6.20
CA GLU A 213 30.26 -4.61 -7.18
C GLU A 213 29.83 -5.44 -8.40
N PRO A 214 30.05 -4.96 -9.63
CA PRO A 214 29.81 -5.76 -10.82
C PRO A 214 30.94 -6.78 -10.99
N ARG A 215 30.74 -7.99 -10.44
CA ARG A 215 31.65 -9.13 -10.61
C ARG A 215 30.89 -10.39 -11.00
N ASP A 216 31.60 -11.34 -11.56
CA ASP A 216 31.07 -12.70 -11.75
C ASP A 216 30.91 -13.37 -10.38
N LEU A 217 29.67 -13.68 -10.02
CA LEU A 217 29.29 -14.28 -8.75
C LEU A 217 30.01 -15.62 -8.49
N PHE A 218 30.37 -16.34 -9.56
CA PHE A 218 31.02 -17.65 -9.49
C PHE A 218 32.54 -17.57 -9.46
N GLN A 219 33.12 -16.37 -9.51
CA GLN A 219 34.56 -16.11 -9.38
C GLN A 219 34.92 -15.43 -8.05
N ALA A 220 34.00 -15.42 -7.08
CA ALA A 220 34.25 -14.86 -5.76
C ALA A 220 35.32 -15.67 -4.99
N PRO A 221 36.25 -15.01 -4.26
CA PRO A 221 37.24 -15.70 -3.42
C PRO A 221 36.60 -16.58 -2.34
N ALA A 222 37.33 -17.60 -1.85
CA ALA A 222 36.84 -18.55 -0.85
C ALA A 222 36.49 -17.92 0.51
N ASP A 223 36.95 -16.69 0.76
CA ASP A 223 36.72 -15.94 1.99
C ASP A 223 35.30 -15.33 2.05
N PHE A 224 34.51 -15.46 0.98
CA PHE A 224 33.15 -14.96 0.87
C PHE A 224 32.12 -16.09 1.02
N CYS A 225 31.20 -15.95 1.97
CA CYS A 225 30.04 -16.84 2.09
C CYS A 225 28.85 -16.28 1.31
N LEU A 226 28.31 -17.07 0.39
CA LEU A 226 27.16 -16.68 -0.42
C LEU A 226 25.87 -17.12 0.26
N ALA A 227 25.09 -16.16 0.76
CA ALA A 227 23.76 -16.44 1.29
C ALA A 227 22.77 -16.56 0.12
N TYR A 228 22.45 -17.79 -0.29
CA TYR A 228 21.44 -18.05 -1.30
C TYR A 228 20.16 -18.57 -0.66
N CYS A 229 19.03 -17.89 -0.88
CA CYS A 229 17.72 -18.39 -0.47
C CYS A 229 17.30 -19.51 -1.44
N VAL A 230 17.30 -20.74 -0.95
CA VAL A 230 16.83 -21.89 -1.71
C VAL A 230 15.33 -22.09 -1.49
N ALA A 231 14.58 -22.41 -2.54
CA ALA A 231 13.18 -22.78 -2.41
C ALA A 231 13.03 -24.05 -1.55
N ALA A 232 12.02 -24.11 -0.68
CA ALA A 232 11.81 -25.20 0.26
C ALA A 232 11.71 -26.59 -0.40
N ASP A 233 11.25 -26.65 -1.65
CA ASP A 233 11.12 -27.89 -2.42
C ASP A 233 12.41 -28.33 -3.14
N LEU A 234 13.49 -27.53 -3.04
CA LEU A 234 14.81 -27.78 -3.62
C LEU A 234 14.77 -28.14 -5.13
N ARG A 235 13.71 -27.77 -5.86
CA ARG A 235 13.54 -28.19 -7.26
C ARG A 235 14.58 -27.56 -8.18
N ILE A 236 15.06 -26.36 -7.83
CA ILE A 236 16.20 -25.63 -8.42
C ILE A 236 16.41 -25.95 -9.91
N SER A 237 15.41 -25.64 -10.73
CA SER A 237 15.31 -26.15 -12.11
C SER A 237 15.58 -25.10 -13.19
N ARG A 238 15.69 -23.80 -12.83
CA ARG A 238 15.89 -22.69 -13.78
C ARG A 238 16.63 -21.51 -13.16
N GLY A 239 17.22 -20.66 -14.01
CA GLY A 239 17.89 -19.43 -13.60
C GLY A 239 19.20 -19.66 -12.85
N ILE A 240 19.65 -18.66 -12.09
CA ILE A 240 20.91 -18.70 -11.34
C ILE A 240 21.00 -19.89 -10.37
N ALA A 241 19.85 -20.36 -9.89
CA ALA A 241 19.70 -21.53 -9.05
C ALA A 241 20.25 -22.80 -9.73
N LEU A 242 19.90 -23.04 -11.01
CA LEU A 242 20.34 -24.21 -11.76
C LEU A 242 21.86 -24.20 -11.97
N THR A 243 22.41 -23.02 -12.28
CA THR A 243 23.86 -22.81 -12.39
C THR A 243 24.56 -23.13 -11.06
N PHE A 244 23.98 -22.68 -9.95
CA PHE A 244 24.48 -22.96 -8.59
C PHE A 244 24.47 -24.47 -8.27
N LYS A 245 23.37 -25.16 -8.59
CA LYS A 245 23.26 -26.61 -8.44
C LYS A 245 24.31 -27.36 -9.26
N THR A 246 24.58 -26.89 -10.48
CA THR A 246 25.55 -27.52 -11.39
C THR A 246 27.00 -27.29 -10.93
N ALA A 247 27.30 -26.10 -10.41
CA ALA A 247 28.64 -25.73 -9.98
C ALA A 247 29.05 -26.29 -8.61
N PHE A 248 28.13 -26.28 -7.62
CA PHE A 248 28.47 -26.62 -6.22
C PHE A 248 27.99 -28.01 -5.79
N GLY A 249 27.12 -28.69 -6.56
CA GLY A 249 27.00 -30.15 -6.55
C GLY A 249 26.60 -30.88 -5.25
N GLN A 250 26.08 -30.22 -4.21
CA GLN A 250 25.83 -30.83 -2.88
C GLN A 250 24.35 -30.89 -2.46
N LEU A 251 23.43 -31.01 -3.43
CA LEU A 251 22.00 -30.93 -3.15
C LEU A 251 21.46 -32.11 -2.31
N GLU A 252 22.04 -33.30 -2.49
CA GLU A 252 21.65 -34.49 -1.74
C GLU A 252 22.11 -34.43 -0.27
N GLU A 253 23.24 -33.79 0.00
CA GLU A 253 23.73 -33.50 1.36
C GLU A 253 22.74 -32.59 2.11
N LEU A 254 22.28 -31.51 1.46
CA LEU A 254 21.30 -30.57 2.01
C LEU A 254 19.92 -31.22 2.25
N ARG A 255 19.48 -32.10 1.34
CA ARG A 255 18.25 -32.88 1.54
C ARG A 255 18.33 -33.78 2.77
N ARG A 256 19.52 -34.32 3.05
CA ARG A 256 19.75 -35.20 4.20
C ARG A 256 19.74 -34.46 5.53
N GLN A 257 20.12 -33.18 5.54
CA GLN A 257 20.18 -32.33 6.73
C GLN A 257 18.80 -31.91 7.29
N ARG A 258 17.68 -32.18 6.58
CA ARG A 258 16.30 -31.80 6.99
C ARG A 258 16.24 -30.45 7.70
N PRO A 259 16.62 -29.35 7.04
CA PRO A 259 16.64 -28.04 7.69
C PRO A 259 15.24 -27.65 8.17
N GLU A 260 15.09 -27.36 9.45
CA GLU A 260 13.88 -26.70 9.97
C GLU A 260 13.88 -25.24 9.47
N ILE A 261 12.79 -24.87 8.81
CA ILE A 261 12.66 -23.55 8.18
C ILE A 261 12.30 -22.53 9.26
N GLY A 262 13.11 -21.49 9.40
CA GLY A 262 12.77 -20.26 10.14
C GLY A 262 11.99 -19.27 9.30
#